data_AF-A0A959Z0K0-F1
#
_entry.id   AF-A0A959Z0K0-F1
#
_cell.length_a   1.000
_cell.length_b   1.000
_cell.length_c   1.000
_cell.angle_alpha   90.00
_cell.angle_beta   90.00
_cell.angle_gamma   90.00
#
_symmetry.space_group_name_H-M   'P 1'
#
loop_
_entity.id
_entity.type
_entity.pdbx_description
1 polymer ?
#
loop_
_entity_poly.entity_id
_entity_poly.type
_entity_poly.pdbx_seq_one_letter_code
_entity_poly.pdbx_strand_id
1 'polypeptide(L)' 'DAVALAQGVARGERPAGVEVIVAPPFPYLEAVVSACDGCGAVVAAQNCHAQPPGAYTGEVSGPRLKDLGAGA' A
#
# COMPACT_ATOMS: atom_id res chain seq x y z
N ASP A 1 -5.52 4.59 -14.15
CA ASP A 1 -4.59 3.48 -13.91
C ASP A 1 -4.02 3.62 -12.50
N ALA A 2 -4.01 2.55 -11.71
CA ALA A 2 -3.63 2.58 -10.29
C ALA A 2 -2.14 2.88 -10.09
N VAL A 3 -1.27 2.28 -10.93
CA VAL A 3 0.18 2.48 -10.84
C VAL A 3 0.56 3.90 -11.22
N ALA A 4 0.10 4.37 -12.38
CA ALA A 4 0.41 5.72 -12.86
C ALA A 4 -0.02 6.81 -11.86
N LEU A 5 -1.21 6.67 -11.27
CA LEU A 5 -1.70 7.62 -10.26
C LEU A 5 -0.86 7.56 -8.98
N ALA A 6 -0.55 6.36 -8.46
CA ALA A 6 0.24 6.20 -7.26
C ALA A 6 1.66 6.79 -7.40
N GLN A 7 2.32 6.57 -8.53
CA GLN A 7 3.63 7.16 -8.81
C GLN A 7 3.57 8.69 -8.94
N GLY A 8 2.54 9.21 -9.60
CA GLY A 8 2.34 10.65 -9.74
C GLY A 8 2.17 11.34 -8.38
N VAL A 9 1.39 10.75 -7.48
CA VAL A 9 1.21 11.26 -6.10
C VAL A 9 2.49 11.09 -5.28
N ALA A 10 3.14 9.92 -5.34
CA ALA A 10 4.32 9.61 -4.54
C ALA A 10 5.50 10.56 -4.83
N ARG A 11 5.67 10.94 -6.11
CA ARG A 11 6.76 11.80 -6.59
C ARG A 11 6.40 13.29 -6.62
N GLY A 12 5.18 13.65 -6.25
CA GLY A 12 4.72 15.03 -6.23
C GLY A 12 5.52 15.89 -5.24
N GLU A 13 5.69 17.17 -5.58
CA GLU A 13 6.26 18.15 -4.67
C GLU A 13 5.43 18.24 -3.39
N ARG A 14 6.11 18.33 -2.24
CA ARG A 14 5.47 18.43 -0.94
C ARG A 14 6.29 19.26 0.04
N PRO A 15 5.65 19.93 1.01
CA PRO A 15 6.36 20.63 2.08
C PRO A 15 7.28 19.70 2.86
N ALA A 16 8.33 20.27 3.45
CA ALA A 16 9.22 19.54 4.33
C ALA A 16 8.44 18.98 5.54
N GLY A 17 8.70 17.70 5.88
CA GLY A 17 8.05 17.01 7.00
C GLY A 17 6.69 16.40 6.68
N VAL A 18 6.21 16.44 5.44
CA VAL A 18 4.97 15.76 5.03
C VAL A 18 5.25 14.33 4.58
N GLU A 19 4.59 13.37 5.22
CA GLU A 19 4.55 11.97 4.81
C GLU A 19 3.41 11.74 3.81
N VAL A 20 3.66 10.94 2.78
CA VAL A 20 2.67 10.57 1.77
C VAL A 20 2.42 9.07 1.87
N ILE A 21 1.15 8.71 1.96
CA ILE A 21 0.69 7.31 1.98
C ILE A 21 -0.28 7.11 0.83
N VAL A 22 -0.08 6.05 0.04
CA VAL A 22 -1.01 5.63 -1.01
C VAL A 22 -1.61 4.27 -0.66
N ALA A 23 -2.95 4.17 -0.73
CA ALA A 23 -3.68 2.96 -0.38
C ALA A 23 -4.57 2.48 -1.54
N PRO A 24 -4.00 1.75 -2.52
CA PRO A 24 -4.76 1.23 -3.65
C PRO A 24 -5.68 0.05 -3.25
N PRO A 25 -6.69 -0.28 -4.08
CA PRO A 25 -7.46 -1.51 -3.90
C PRO A 25 -6.58 -2.76 -3.99
N PHE A 26 -6.91 -3.82 -3.23
CA PHE A 26 -6.11 -5.05 -3.14
C PHE A 26 -5.66 -5.66 -4.47
N PRO A 27 -6.46 -5.71 -5.55
CA PRO A 27 -6.01 -6.27 -6.83
C PRO A 27 -4.82 -5.54 -7.45
N TYR A 28 -4.56 -4.29 -7.04
CA TYR A 28 -3.46 -3.47 -7.55
C TYR A 28 -2.35 -3.26 -6.52
N LEU A 29 -2.50 -3.78 -5.30
CA LEU A 29 -1.60 -3.48 -4.19
C LEU A 29 -0.17 -3.93 -4.49
N GLU A 30 0.02 -5.16 -4.97
CA GLU A 30 1.34 -5.68 -5.34
C GLU A 30 2.02 -4.85 -6.43
N ALA A 31 1.28 -4.54 -7.50
CA ALA A 31 1.78 -3.74 -8.61
C ALA A 31 2.19 -2.33 -8.16
N VAL A 32 1.41 -1.71 -7.27
CA VAL A 32 1.72 -0.39 -6.72
C VAL A 32 2.90 -0.45 -5.74
N VAL A 33 2.99 -1.46 -4.87
CA VAL A 33 4.15 -1.64 -3.99
C VAL A 33 5.43 -1.73 -4.84
N SER A 34 5.45 -2.59 -5.85
CA SER A 34 6.62 -2.73 -6.73
C SER A 34 6.94 -1.44 -7.50
N ALA A 35 5.94 -0.75 -8.02
CA ALA A 35 6.15 0.45 -8.83
C ALA A 35 6.50 1.71 -8.01
N CYS A 36 6.15 1.73 -6.72
CA CYS A 36 6.41 2.84 -5.80
C CYS A 36 7.63 2.62 -4.90
N ASP A 37 8.35 1.49 -5.04
CA ASP A 37 9.61 1.28 -4.34
C ASP A 37 10.59 2.44 -4.62
N GLY A 38 11.20 2.96 -3.56
CA GLY A 38 12.09 4.13 -3.63
C GLY A 38 11.43 5.48 -4.00
N CYS A 39 10.10 5.55 -4.18
CA CYS A 39 9.43 6.82 -4.53
C CYS A 39 9.23 7.78 -3.34
N GLY A 40 9.62 7.37 -2.13
CA GLY A 40 9.50 8.19 -0.92
C GLY A 40 8.07 8.35 -0.41
N ALA A 41 7.14 7.49 -0.84
CA ALA A 41 5.81 7.37 -0.27
C ALA A 41 5.63 5.98 0.33
N VAL A 42 4.81 5.89 1.37
CA VAL A 42 4.41 4.62 1.97
C VAL A 42 3.27 4.03 1.14
N VAL A 43 3.32 2.73 0.89
CA VAL A 43 2.19 1.99 0.31
C VAL A 43 1.47 1.23 1.42
N ALA A 44 0.17 1.42 1.56
CA ALA A 44 -0.65 0.80 2.58
C ALA A 44 -1.84 0.04 1.96
N ALA A 45 -2.47 -0.84 2.74
CA ALA A 45 -3.73 -1.45 2.35
C ALA A 45 -4.93 -0.61 2.82
N GLN A 46 -6.06 -0.75 2.14
CA GLN A 46 -7.31 -0.05 2.50
C GLN A 46 -8.02 -0.68 3.71
N ASN A 47 -7.80 -1.96 3.97
CA ASN A 47 -8.38 -2.69 5.09
C ASN A 47 -7.39 -3.75 5.60
N CYS A 48 -7.55 -4.19 6.84
CA CYS A 48 -6.78 -5.26 7.45
C CYS A 48 -7.65 -6.01 8.47
N HIS A 49 -7.74 -7.32 8.34
CA HIS A 49 -8.45 -8.15 9.30
C HIS A 49 -7.68 -8.22 10.62
N ALA A 50 -8.40 -8.04 11.74
CA ALA A 50 -7.79 -7.94 13.07
C ALA A 50 -7.18 -9.27 13.56
N GLN A 51 -7.68 -10.40 13.08
CA GLN A 51 -7.18 -11.72 13.47
C GLN A 51 -6.01 -12.19 12.58
N PRO A 52 -5.12 -13.04 13.10
CA PRO A 52 -4.14 -13.78 12.30
C PRO A 52 -4.81 -14.61 11.17
N PRO A 53 -4.02 -15.12 10.20
CA PRO A 53 -4.56 -15.95 9.11
C PRO A 53 -5.46 -17.09 9.61
N GLY A 54 -6.65 -17.24 9.02
CA GLY A 54 -7.65 -18.22 9.46
C GLY A 54 -8.83 -18.34 8.48
N ALA A 55 -9.94 -18.94 8.94
CA ALA A 55 -11.14 -19.21 8.15
C ALA A 55 -11.99 -17.94 7.92
N TYR A 56 -11.38 -16.93 7.29
CA TYR A 56 -11.98 -15.62 6.99
C TYR A 56 -11.96 -15.40 5.48
N THR A 57 -12.87 -16.08 4.78
CA THR A 57 -12.93 -16.05 3.31
C THR A 57 -13.09 -14.62 2.80
N GLY A 58 -12.14 -14.18 1.96
CA GLY A 58 -12.12 -12.83 1.37
C GLY A 58 -11.33 -11.79 2.16
N GLU A 59 -10.96 -12.08 3.40
CA GLU A 59 -10.23 -11.14 4.25
C GLU A 59 -8.70 -11.21 4.05
N VAL A 60 -8.02 -10.09 4.32
CA VAL A 60 -6.56 -9.97 4.23
C VAL A 60 -6.00 -9.64 5.61
N SER A 61 -5.08 -10.46 6.11
CA SER A 61 -4.45 -10.27 7.41
C SER A 61 -3.21 -9.39 7.35
N GLY A 62 -2.90 -8.73 8.46
CA GLY A 62 -1.70 -7.89 8.59
C GLY A 62 -0.39 -8.56 8.17
N PRO A 63 -0.13 -9.84 8.54
CA PRO A 63 1.07 -10.54 8.08
C PRO A 63 1.19 -10.66 6.56
N ARG A 64 0.07 -10.83 5.82
CA ARG A 64 0.10 -10.87 4.35
C ARG A 64 0.43 -9.50 3.74
N LEU A 65 -0.07 -8.44 4.36
CA LEU A 65 0.25 -7.07 3.92
C LEU A 65 1.72 -6.75 4.12
N LYS A 66 2.26 -7.11 5.29
CA LYS A 66 3.68 -6.93 5.62
C LYS A 66 4.59 -7.71 4.67
N ASP A 67 4.23 -8.96 4.36
CA ASP A 67 4.98 -9.80 3.41
C ASP A 67 5.03 -9.16 2.01
N LEU A 68 3.92 -8.54 1.59
CA LEU A 68 3.84 -7.81 0.33
C LEU A 68 4.66 -6.50 0.31
N GLY A 69 5.11 -6.01 1.48
CA GLY A 69 5.78 -4.71 1.60
C GLY A 69 4.82 -3.52 1.79
N ALA A 70 3.54 -3.79 2.06
CA ALA A 70 2.57 -2.76 2.41
C ALA A 70 2.53 -2.56 3.93
N GLY A 71 2.78 -1.33 4.38
CA GLY A 71 2.78 -0.96 5.80
C GLY A 71 3.39 0.42 6.05
N ALA A 72 2.85 1.12 7.03
CA ALA A 72 3.44 2.33 7.61
C ALA A 72 4.31 1.96 8.83
#